data_AF-A0A8J8DAA3-F1
#
_entry.id   AF-A0A8J8DAA3-F1
#
_cell.length_a   1.000
_cell.length_b   1.000
_cell.length_c   1.000
_cell.angle_alpha   90.00
_cell.angle_beta   90.00
_cell.angle_gamma   90.00
#
_symmetry.space_group_name_H-M   'P 1'
#
loop_
_entity.id
_entity.type
_entity.pdbx_description
1 polymer ?
#
loop_
_entity_poly.entity_id
_entity_poly.type
_entity_poly.pdbx_seq_one_letter_code
_entity_poly.pdbx_strand_id
1 'polypeptide(L)'
;LVQLPIFVALYNFFNSNIAVRGQSFLWSHDLSVYDSIAHLPFNIPALGDHISLFTLTAVAGQFLISIYNLSSTPTQDNPAMKYMPYIFPFMMLFVFNRLPSALTWYYTVSNILTLLIQFVMQKYFIDHEKVLAAIQEKRKNPKTKQKSKFQERYEQMVESQKKLQEMKNKNQNKK
;
A
#
# COMPACT_ATOMS: atom_id res chain seq x y z
N LEU A 1 -9.42 7.99 -1.06
CA LEU A 1 -10.50 8.52 -1.93
C LEU A 1 -9.96 9.49 -2.98
N VAL A 2 -9.09 10.45 -2.62
CA VAL A 2 -8.49 11.39 -3.60
C VAL A 2 -7.49 10.74 -4.58
N GLN A 3 -6.96 9.56 -4.25
CA GLN A 3 -5.98 8.86 -5.10
C GLN A 3 -6.52 8.47 -6.48
N LEU A 4 -7.78 8.01 -6.56
CA LEU A 4 -8.35 7.50 -7.82
C LEU A 4 -8.55 8.62 -8.86
N PRO A 5 -9.12 9.78 -8.53
CA PRO A 5 -9.20 10.91 -9.48
C PRO A 5 -7.84 11.35 -10.01
N ILE A 6 -6.82 11.44 -9.15
CA ILE A 6 -5.46 11.82 -9.55
C ILE A 6 -4.87 10.79 -10.51
N PHE A 7 -5.04 9.50 -10.20
CA PHE A 7 -4.60 8.42 -11.08
C PHE A 7 -5.23 8.50 -12.47
N VAL A 8 -6.56 8.66 -12.54
CA VAL A 8 -7.30 8.76 -13.81
C VAL A 8 -6.86 10.00 -14.59
N ALA A 9 -6.68 11.13 -13.93
CA ALA A 9 -6.22 12.37 -14.56
C ALA A 9 -4.82 12.19 -15.18
N LEU A 10 -3.87 11.63 -14.44
CA LEU A 10 -2.51 11.39 -14.93
C LEU A 10 -2.47 10.35 -16.04
N TYR A 11 -3.23 9.26 -15.92
CA TYR A 11 -3.34 8.26 -16.98
C TYR A 11 -3.87 8.88 -18.28
N ASN A 12 -4.92 9.71 -18.20
CA ASN A 12 -5.47 10.41 -19.37
C ASN A 12 -4.49 11.47 -19.92
N PHE A 13 -3.74 12.15 -19.05
CA PHE A 13 -2.74 13.12 -19.46
C PHE A 13 -1.61 12.45 -20.25
N PHE A 14 -1.02 11.36 -19.73
CA PHE A 14 0.08 10.67 -20.41
C PHE A 14 -0.34 9.98 -21.70
N ASN A 15 -1.58 9.51 -21.81
CA ASN A 15 -2.10 8.94 -23.05
C ASN A 15 -2.40 10.00 -24.13
N SER A 16 -2.91 11.18 -23.72
CA SER A 16 -3.32 12.24 -24.64
C SER A 16 -2.16 13.16 -25.06
N ASN A 17 -1.13 13.30 -24.23
CA ASN A 17 -0.03 14.22 -24.49
C ASN A 17 1.00 13.61 -25.46
N ILE A 18 1.07 14.18 -26.67
CA ILE A 18 2.00 13.75 -27.73
C ILE A 18 3.46 14.04 -27.36
N ALA A 19 3.72 15.08 -26.56
CA ALA A 19 5.09 15.50 -26.22
C ALA A 19 5.82 14.48 -25.34
N VAL A 20 5.09 13.61 -24.65
CA VAL A 20 5.65 12.57 -23.76
C VAL A 20 5.91 11.26 -24.52
N ARG A 21 5.40 11.13 -25.75
CA ARG A 21 5.62 9.95 -26.59
C ARG A 21 7.05 9.93 -27.13
N GLY A 22 7.72 8.80 -26.97
CA GLY A 22 9.10 8.61 -27.43
C GLY A 22 10.15 9.40 -26.64
N GLN A 23 9.77 9.99 -25.49
CA GLN A 23 10.74 10.64 -24.61
C GLN A 23 11.39 9.60 -23.71
N SER A 24 12.71 9.48 -23.80
CA SER A 24 13.50 8.63 -22.92
C SER A 24 13.77 9.32 -21.60
N PHE A 25 13.67 8.60 -20.48
CA PHE A 25 13.95 9.12 -19.16
C PHE A 25 14.59 8.05 -18.25
N LEU A 26 15.77 8.38 -17.70
CA LEU A 26 16.69 7.46 -17.03
C LEU A 26 16.96 6.19 -17.87
N TRP A 27 16.28 5.10 -17.55
CA TRP A 27 16.42 3.79 -18.20
C TRP A 27 15.21 3.42 -19.06
N SER A 28 14.10 4.17 -19.00
CA SER A 28 12.97 3.97 -19.89
C SER A 28 13.23 4.66 -21.22
N HIS A 29 13.06 3.95 -22.32
CA HIS A 29 13.21 4.47 -23.67
C HIS A 29 12.01 5.28 -24.14
N ASP A 30 10.83 5.08 -23.56
CA ASP A 30 9.63 5.83 -23.90
C ASP A 30 8.69 5.91 -22.68
N LEU A 31 8.46 7.15 -22.23
CA LEU A 31 7.60 7.48 -21.10
C LEU A 31 6.11 7.13 -21.30
N SER A 32 5.66 7.03 -22.55
CA SER A 32 4.26 6.73 -22.90
C SER A 32 3.94 5.23 -22.89
N VAL A 33 4.96 4.37 -22.95
CA VAL A 33 4.83 2.91 -22.88
C VAL A 33 5.39 2.39 -21.57
N TYR A 34 5.17 1.10 -21.31
CA TYR A 34 5.75 0.44 -20.14
C TYR A 34 7.28 0.40 -20.25
N ASP A 35 7.95 0.46 -19.11
CA ASP A 35 9.40 0.29 -19.01
C ASP A 35 9.74 -1.20 -18.95
N SER A 36 10.86 -1.60 -19.54
CA SER A 36 11.33 -2.99 -19.55
C SER A 36 12.83 -3.03 -19.34
N ILE A 37 13.26 -3.53 -18.17
CA ILE A 37 14.69 -3.73 -17.89
C ILE A 37 15.15 -5.16 -18.23
N ALA A 38 14.23 -6.13 -18.15
CA ALA A 38 14.50 -7.52 -18.44
C ALA A 38 13.24 -8.18 -19.02
N HIS A 39 13.44 -8.93 -20.10
CA HIS A 39 12.43 -9.81 -20.66
C HIS A 39 12.55 -11.19 -20.04
N LEU A 40 11.44 -11.69 -19.51
CA LEU A 40 11.32 -13.04 -18.98
C LEU A 40 11.14 -14.02 -20.16
N PRO A 41 11.82 -15.18 -20.17
CA PRO A 41 11.64 -16.19 -21.22
C PRO A 41 10.27 -16.91 -21.15
N PHE A 42 9.44 -16.57 -20.16
CA PHE A 42 8.09 -17.08 -19.97
C PHE A 42 7.15 -15.92 -19.62
N ASN A 43 5.90 -15.99 -20.10
CA ASN A 43 4.88 -14.99 -19.80
C ASN A 43 4.16 -15.37 -18.51
N ILE A 44 4.28 -14.54 -17.47
CA ILE A 44 3.54 -14.74 -16.21
C ILE A 44 2.15 -14.12 -16.38
N PRO A 45 1.06 -14.88 -16.16
CA PRO A 45 -0.28 -14.31 -16.13
C PRO A 45 -0.35 -13.15 -15.15
N ALA A 46 -0.91 -12.02 -15.58
CA ALA A 46 -0.92 -10.72 -14.90
C ALA A 46 0.38 -9.90 -14.94
N LEU A 47 1.59 -10.48 -14.90
CA LEU A 47 2.83 -9.69 -14.95
C LEU A 47 3.23 -9.34 -16.39
N GLY A 48 3.09 -10.29 -17.31
CA GLY A 48 3.61 -10.20 -18.67
C GLY A 48 4.95 -10.91 -18.85
N ASP A 49 5.63 -10.55 -19.93
CA ASP A 49 6.92 -11.08 -20.37
C ASP A 49 8.10 -10.15 -20.02
N HIS A 50 7.86 -9.09 -19.26
CA HIS A 50 8.86 -8.09 -18.90
C HIS A 50 8.71 -7.64 -17.45
N ILE A 51 9.77 -7.03 -16.92
CA ILE A 51 9.80 -6.43 -15.60
C ILE A 51 10.12 -4.94 -15.75
N SER A 52 9.23 -4.07 -15.25
CA SER A 52 9.48 -2.62 -15.17
C SER A 52 10.22 -2.27 -13.89
N LEU A 53 11.38 -1.60 -13.99
CA LEU A 53 12.13 -1.20 -12.81
C LEU A 53 11.39 -0.12 -12.01
N PHE A 54 10.73 0.84 -12.69
CA PHE A 54 9.90 1.84 -12.01
C PHE A 54 8.77 1.22 -11.20
N THR A 55 8.12 0.18 -11.72
CA THR A 55 7.07 -0.54 -10.99
C THR A 55 7.64 -1.22 -9.74
N LEU A 56 8.80 -1.88 -9.85
CA LEU A 56 9.46 -2.50 -8.70
C LEU A 56 9.79 -1.46 -7.63
N THR A 57 10.37 -0.31 -8.01
CA THR A 57 10.72 0.74 -7.05
C THR A 57 9.48 1.37 -6.42
N ALA A 58 8.43 1.64 -7.19
CA ALA A 58 7.16 2.16 -6.67
C ALA A 58 6.55 1.21 -5.63
N VAL A 59 6.50 -0.10 -5.95
CA VAL A 59 5.95 -1.13 -5.06
C VAL A 59 6.81 -1.31 -3.82
N ALA A 60 8.15 -1.32 -3.96
CA ALA A 60 9.06 -1.39 -2.83
C ALA A 60 8.91 -0.17 -1.90
N GLY A 61 8.80 1.03 -2.46
CA GLY A 61 8.53 2.25 -1.68
C GLY A 61 7.20 2.18 -0.93
N GLN A 62 6.14 1.74 -1.61
CA GLN A 62 4.82 1.54 -0.99
C GLN A 62 4.87 0.49 0.13
N PHE A 63 5.62 -0.59 -0.09
CA PHE A 63 5.83 -1.65 0.90
C PHE A 63 6.56 -1.14 2.14
N LEU A 64 7.60 -0.32 1.97
CA LEU A 64 8.31 0.32 3.08
C LEU A 64 7.40 1.26 3.88
N ILE A 65 6.63 2.13 3.19
CA ILE A 65 5.61 2.99 3.84
C ILE A 65 4.63 2.14 4.64
N SER A 66 4.20 1.01 4.08
CA SER A 66 3.24 0.12 4.71
C SER A 66 3.77 -0.52 5.99
N ILE A 67 5.00 -1.03 5.97
CA ILE A 67 5.69 -1.57 7.16
C ILE A 67 5.85 -0.48 8.22
N TYR A 68 6.26 0.72 7.78
CA TYR A 68 6.47 1.87 8.65
C TYR A 68 5.19 2.26 9.41
N ASN A 69 4.06 2.27 8.71
CA ASN A 69 2.74 2.51 9.30
C ASN A 69 2.31 1.38 10.25
N LEU A 70 2.64 0.13 9.93
CA LEU A 70 2.31 -1.01 10.79
C LEU A 70 3.03 -0.93 12.13
N SER A 71 4.30 -0.51 12.17
CA SER A 71 5.03 -0.30 13.43
C SER A 71 4.45 0.79 14.33
N SER A 72 3.70 1.74 13.75
CA SER A 72 3.09 2.85 14.47
C SER A 72 1.65 2.57 14.93
N THR A 73 1.05 1.45 14.49
CA THR A 73 -0.34 1.10 14.78
C THR A 73 -0.39 0.04 15.90
N PRO A 74 -1.28 0.18 16.91
CA PRO A 74 -1.44 -0.84 17.94
C PRO A 74 -1.75 -2.21 17.33
N THR A 75 -1.11 -3.26 17.84
CA THR A 75 -1.30 -4.66 17.41
C THR A 75 -2.79 -4.97 17.24
N GLN A 76 -3.20 -5.20 16.00
CA GLN A 76 -4.53 -5.72 15.69
C GLN A 76 -4.51 -7.23 15.88
N ASP A 77 -5.38 -7.73 16.76
CA ASP A 77 -5.53 -9.16 17.08
C ASP A 77 -6.12 -9.99 15.91
N ASN A 78 -6.45 -9.35 14.78
CA ASN A 78 -6.95 -10.04 13.59
C ASN A 78 -5.81 -10.38 12.61
N PRO A 79 -5.46 -11.67 12.41
CA PRO A 79 -4.40 -12.07 11.49
C PRO A 79 -4.65 -11.61 10.05
N ALA A 80 -5.90 -11.53 9.59
CA ALA A 80 -6.20 -11.08 8.22
C ALA A 80 -5.75 -9.63 7.97
N MET A 81 -5.90 -8.75 8.96
CA MET A 81 -5.49 -7.35 8.84
C MET A 81 -3.98 -7.16 8.95
N LYS A 82 -3.29 -8.11 9.60
CA LYS A 82 -1.82 -8.12 9.68
C LYS A 82 -1.16 -8.42 8.34
N TYR A 83 -1.77 -9.28 7.51
CA TYR A 83 -1.20 -9.70 6.22
C TYR A 83 -1.65 -8.82 5.03
N MET A 84 -2.79 -8.15 5.14
CA MET A 84 -3.31 -7.28 4.08
C MET A 84 -2.30 -6.24 3.53
N PRO A 85 -1.47 -5.57 4.36
CA PRO A 85 -0.49 -4.60 3.88
C PRO A 85 0.70 -5.23 3.13
N TYR A 86 0.90 -6.55 3.25
CA TYR A 86 1.93 -7.29 2.50
C TYR A 86 1.40 -7.81 1.16
N ILE A 87 0.12 -8.20 1.10
CA ILE A 87 -0.50 -8.77 -0.09
C ILE A 87 -0.81 -7.67 -1.13
N PHE A 88 -1.26 -6.50 -0.67
CA PHE A 88 -1.70 -5.42 -1.55
C PHE A 88 -0.59 -4.90 -2.49
N PRO A 89 0.65 -4.60 -2.02
CA PRO A 89 1.73 -4.15 -2.89
C PRO A 89 2.11 -5.18 -3.95
N PHE A 90 2.05 -6.47 -3.61
CA PHE A 90 2.31 -7.56 -4.54
C PHE A 90 1.26 -7.61 -5.66
N MET A 91 -0.03 -7.47 -5.35
CA MET A 91 -1.07 -7.37 -6.37
C MET A 91 -0.91 -6.14 -7.26
N MET A 92 -0.53 -5.00 -6.66
CA MET A 92 -0.33 -3.74 -7.39
C MET A 92 0.81 -3.84 -8.40
N LEU A 93 1.85 -4.62 -8.10
CA LEU A 93 2.97 -4.89 -9.01
C LEU A 93 2.48 -5.44 -10.35
N PHE A 94 1.58 -6.43 -10.35
CA PHE A 94 1.04 -7.01 -11.59
C PHE A 94 0.25 -6.00 -12.43
N VAL A 95 -0.51 -5.11 -11.76
CA VAL A 95 -1.30 -4.09 -12.46
C VAL A 95 -0.39 -3.00 -13.03
N PHE A 96 0.54 -2.49 -12.23
CA PHE A 96 1.41 -1.37 -12.60
C PHE A 96 2.45 -1.74 -13.66
N ASN A 97 2.85 -3.01 -13.74
CA ASN A 97 3.81 -3.48 -14.75
C ASN A 97 3.31 -3.27 -16.19
N ARG A 98 2.00 -3.18 -16.40
CA ARG A 98 1.39 -2.97 -17.71
C ARG A 98 1.04 -1.51 -18.00
N LEU A 99 1.34 -0.60 -17.07
CA LEU A 99 1.00 0.81 -17.19
C LEU A 99 2.15 1.62 -17.80
N PRO A 100 1.87 2.82 -18.36
CA PRO A 100 2.91 3.71 -18.86
C PRO A 100 3.98 4.00 -17.81
N SER A 101 5.24 3.99 -18.23
CA SER A 101 6.39 4.19 -17.36
C SER A 101 6.35 5.57 -16.69
N ALA A 102 5.85 6.61 -17.36
CA ALA A 102 5.61 7.93 -16.75
C ALA A 102 4.68 7.88 -15.52
N LEU A 103 3.63 7.07 -15.59
CA LEU A 103 2.68 6.92 -14.48
C LEU A 103 3.35 6.20 -13.31
N THR A 104 4.02 5.08 -13.56
CA THR A 104 4.75 4.33 -12.52
C THR A 104 5.89 5.14 -11.90
N TRP A 105 6.55 5.99 -12.70
CA TRP A 105 7.57 6.92 -12.25
C TRP A 105 7.00 8.00 -11.32
N TYR A 106 5.86 8.61 -11.69
CA TYR A 106 5.16 9.55 -10.80
C TYR A 106 4.90 8.94 -9.42
N TYR A 107 4.43 7.70 -9.38
CA TYR A 107 4.20 6.98 -8.12
C TYR A 107 5.49 6.72 -7.35
N THR A 108 6.57 6.37 -8.03
CA THR A 108 7.89 6.19 -7.42
C THR A 108 8.34 7.46 -6.72
N VAL A 109 8.31 8.60 -7.41
CA VAL A 109 8.68 9.90 -6.85
C VAL A 109 7.76 10.29 -5.70
N SER A 110 6.45 10.08 -5.85
CA SER A 110 5.46 10.36 -4.81
C SER A 110 5.71 9.54 -3.54
N ASN A 111 6.04 8.26 -3.67
CA ASN A 111 6.37 7.38 -2.55
C ASN A 111 7.68 7.80 -1.87
N ILE A 112 8.71 8.15 -2.64
CA ILE A 112 9.98 8.66 -2.10
C ILE A 112 9.76 9.97 -1.35
N LEU A 113 9.02 10.92 -1.93
CA LEU A 113 8.70 12.19 -1.28
C LEU A 113 7.92 11.96 0.01
N THR A 114 6.95 11.05 0.00
CA THR A 114 6.18 10.68 1.20
C THR A 114 7.07 10.10 2.28
N LEU A 115 7.99 9.18 1.93
CA LEU A 115 8.96 8.62 2.86
C LEU A 115 9.90 9.70 3.41
N LEU A 116 10.36 10.62 2.56
CA LEU A 116 11.22 11.72 2.97
C LEU A 116 10.50 12.64 3.95
N ILE A 117 9.26 13.05 3.65
CA ILE A 117 8.45 13.87 4.55
C ILE A 117 8.23 13.13 5.88
N GLN A 118 7.88 11.84 5.86
CA GLN A 118 7.74 11.06 7.10
C GLN A 118 9.04 11.01 7.89
N PHE A 119 10.16 10.74 7.24
CA PHE A 119 11.47 10.67 7.88
C PHE A 119 11.87 12.02 8.49
N VAL A 120 11.70 13.12 7.75
CA VAL A 120 11.98 14.48 8.23
C VAL A 120 11.07 14.85 9.39
N MET A 121 9.76 14.59 9.26
CA MET A 121 8.79 14.82 10.34
C MET A 121 9.21 14.10 11.61
N GLN A 122 9.65 12.86 11.51
CA GLN A 122 10.06 12.10 12.68
C GLN A 122 11.38 12.56 13.26
N LYS A 123 12.37 12.85 12.42
CA LYS A 123 13.69 13.22 12.91
C LYS A 123 13.74 14.64 13.47
N TYR A 124 12.96 15.57 12.90
CA TYR A 124 13.04 16.99 13.23
C TYR A 124 11.84 17.53 14.03
N PHE A 125 10.64 16.96 13.85
CA PHE A 125 9.43 17.45 14.55
C PHE A 125 9.00 16.56 15.72
N ILE A 126 9.50 15.33 15.81
CA ILE A 126 9.16 14.41 16.90
C ILE A 126 10.31 14.36 17.92
N ASP A 127 10.12 15.05 19.05
CA ASP A 127 10.91 14.85 20.27
C ASP A 127 10.78 13.38 20.71
N HIS A 128 11.79 12.57 20.42
CA HIS A 128 11.76 11.14 20.70
C HIS A 128 11.57 10.86 22.20
N GLU A 129 12.10 11.71 23.09
CA GLU A 129 11.87 11.59 24.54
C GLU A 129 10.41 11.84 24.93
N LYS A 130 9.78 12.90 24.42
CA LYS A 130 8.37 13.20 24.72
C LYS A 130 7.43 12.14 24.15
N VAL A 131 7.76 11.58 22.98
CA VAL A 131 6.97 10.49 22.40
C VAL A 131 7.16 9.18 23.15
N LEU A 132 8.37 8.83 23.57
CA LEU A 132 8.58 7.64 24.41
C LEU A 132 7.89 7.78 25.77
N ALA A 133 7.99 8.95 26.41
CA ALA A 133 7.28 9.24 27.65
C ALA A 133 5.75 9.15 27.46
N ALA A 134 5.20 9.76 26.41
CA ALA A 134 3.77 9.70 26.09
C ALA A 134 3.32 8.28 25.73
N ILE A 135 4.14 7.48 25.04
CA ILE A 135 3.85 6.06 24.74
C ILE A 135 3.87 5.24 26.03
N GLN A 136 4.81 5.47 26.94
CA GLN A 136 4.88 4.76 28.21
C GLN A 136 3.72 5.14 29.14
N GLU A 137 3.33 6.41 29.21
CA GLU A 137 2.15 6.85 29.94
C GLU A 137 0.85 6.29 29.34
N LYS A 138 0.71 6.31 28.01
CA LYS A 138 -0.46 5.70 27.33
C LYS A 138 -0.48 4.18 27.39
N ARG A 139 0.67 3.50 27.50
CA ARG A 139 0.76 2.06 27.76
C ARG A 139 0.39 1.72 29.21
N LYS A 140 0.73 2.58 30.17
CA LYS A 140 0.34 2.44 31.58
C LYS A 140 -1.13 2.77 31.83
N ASN A 141 -1.74 3.63 31.02
CA ASN A 141 -3.17 3.98 31.10
C ASN A 141 -4.04 3.15 30.12
N PRO A 142 -4.78 2.11 30.58
CA PRO A 142 -5.63 1.29 29.72
C PRO A 142 -6.79 2.05 29.05
N LYS A 143 -7.09 3.28 29.49
CA LYS A 143 -8.17 4.14 28.96
C LYS A 143 -7.86 4.82 27.63
N THR A 144 -6.62 4.77 27.14
CA THR A 144 -6.24 5.30 25.81
C THR A 144 -6.26 4.21 24.72
N LYS A 145 -6.73 3.00 25.04
CA LYS A 145 -7.23 2.02 24.05
C LYS A 145 -8.66 2.38 23.59
N GLN A 146 -8.96 3.66 23.38
CA GLN A 146 -10.20 4.02 22.70
C GLN A 146 -10.03 3.61 21.24
N LYS A 147 -10.43 2.38 20.94
CA LYS A 147 -10.59 1.89 19.57
C LYS A 147 -11.43 2.92 18.83
N SER A 148 -10.98 3.35 17.65
CA SER A 148 -11.78 4.24 16.80
C SER A 148 -13.18 3.63 16.65
N LYS A 149 -14.26 4.44 16.70
CA LYS A 149 -15.65 3.94 16.58
C LYS A 149 -15.86 3.03 15.35
N PHE A 150 -15.07 3.24 14.30
CA PHE A 150 -15.05 2.38 13.12
C PHE A 150 -14.46 1.00 13.40
N GLN A 151 -13.35 0.94 14.15
CA GLN A 151 -12.70 -0.30 14.56
C GLN A 151 -13.59 -1.11 15.50
N GLU A 152 -14.30 -0.45 16.42
CA GLU A 152 -15.29 -1.10 17.28
C GLU A 152 -16.46 -1.69 16.48
N ARG A 153 -17.01 -0.94 15.53
CA ARG A 153 -18.05 -1.44 14.61
C ARG A 153 -17.57 -2.62 13.75
N TYR A 154 -16.32 -2.59 13.29
CA TYR A 154 -15.74 -3.68 12.51
C TYR A 154 -15.59 -4.95 13.35
N GLU A 155 -15.09 -4.84 14.58
CA GLU A 155 -14.96 -5.97 15.49
C GLU A 155 -16.32 -6.62 15.80
N GLN A 156 -17.36 -5.80 16.04
CA GLN A 156 -18.74 -6.29 16.23
C GLN A 156 -19.26 -7.06 14.99
N MET A 157 -18.92 -6.59 13.78
CA MET A 157 -19.30 -7.26 12.53
C MET A 157 -18.57 -8.61 12.36
N VAL A 158 -17.27 -8.68 12.69
CA VAL A 158 -16.50 -9.93 12.65
C VAL A 158 -17.01 -10.93 13.69
N GLU A 159 -17.30 -10.46 14.90
CA GLU A 159 -17.80 -11.32 15.98
C GLU A 159 -19.21 -11.88 15.67
N SER A 160 -20.09 -11.06 15.10
CA SER A 160 -21.41 -11.50 14.64
C SER A 160 -21.31 -12.50 13.48
N GLN A 161 -20.35 -12.34 12.56
CA GLN A 161 -20.09 -13.34 11.51
C GLN A 161 -19.57 -14.67 12.09
N LYS A 162 -18.64 -14.64 13.06
CA LYS A 162 -18.16 -15.85 13.74
C LYS A 162 -19.29 -16.57 14.48
N LYS A 163 -20.13 -15.83 15.21
CA LYS A 163 -21.32 -16.39 15.89
C LYS A 163 -22.29 -17.04 14.91
N LEU A 164 -22.50 -16.44 13.73
CA LEU A 164 -23.32 -17.05 12.67
C LEU A 164 -22.71 -18.34 12.13
N GLN A 165 -21.39 -18.40 11.94
CA GLN A 165 -20.68 -19.61 11.50
C GLN A 165 -20.75 -20.71 12.56
N GLU A 166 -20.54 -20.39 13.83
CA GLU A 166 -20.65 -21.36 14.93
C GLU A 166 -22.06 -21.91 15.08
N MET A 167 -23.09 -21.07 14.93
CA MET A 167 -24.49 -21.53 14.94
C MET A 167 -24.81 -22.43 13.73
N LYS A 168 -24.27 -22.12 12.54
CA LYS A 168 -24.39 -22.98 11.36
C LYS A 168 -23.70 -24.34 11.56
N ASN A 169 -22.50 -24.34 12.12
CA ASN A 169 -21.75 -25.58 12.39
C ASN A 169 -22.43 -26.43 13.48
N LYS A 170 -22.98 -25.81 14.55
CA LYS A 170 -23.75 -26.52 15.58
C LYS A 170 -25.05 -27.12 15.03
N ASN A 171 -25.72 -26.46 14.09
CA ASN A 171 -26.93 -26.99 13.46
C ASN A 171 -26.63 -28.07 12.40
N GLN A 172 -25.46 -28.07 11.79
CA GLN A 172 -25.01 -29.15 10.90
C GLN A 172 -24.59 -30.40 11.67
N ASN A 173 -23.96 -30.27 12.84
CA ASN A 173 -23.57 -31.41 13.68
C ASN A 173 -24.74 -32.02 14.50
N LYS A 174 -25.94 -31.41 14.44
CA LYS A 174 -27.16 -31.90 15.10
C LYS A 174 -28.13 -32.62 14.15
N LYS A 175 -27.80 -32.73 12.87
CA LYS A 175 -28.49 -33.59 11.89
C LYS A 175 -27.67 -34.86 11.68
#